data_AF-A0A024T9K3-F1
#
_entry.id   AF-A0A024T9K3-F1
#
_cell.length_a   1.000
_cell.length_b   1.000
_cell.length_c   1.000
_cell.angle_alpha   90.00
_cell.angle_beta   90.00
_cell.angle_gamma   90.00
#
_symmetry.space_group_name_H-M   'P 1'
#
loop_
_entity.id
_entity.type
_entity.pdbx_description
1 polymer ?
#
loop_
_entity_poly.entity_id
_entity_poly.type
_entity_poly.pdbx_seq_one_letter_code
_entity_poly.pdbx_strand_id
1 'polypeptide(L)'
;MPTFHVLDAVLKLFPLDSFDQFQATVMKQVHSSDDAPIVQEFQSMLNHAYQTVDGSSKPASIARVDRFGFYDRSKTVYAIVSTGESRLYGNIIIKKGVIDGTGKTVLV
;
A
#
# COMPACT_ATOMS: atom_id res chain seq x y z
N MET A 1 -9.61 -5.13 14.26
CA MET A 1 -9.57 -5.83 12.96
C MET A 1 -8.14 -5.82 12.43
N PRO A 2 -7.56 -6.95 11.98
CA PRO A 2 -6.20 -7.02 11.44
C PRO A 2 -6.00 -6.14 10.19
N THR A 3 -4.76 -5.78 9.85
CA THR A 3 -4.48 -4.84 8.75
C THR A 3 -4.95 -5.37 7.41
N PHE A 4 -4.85 -6.68 7.14
CA PHE A 4 -5.24 -7.24 5.85
C PHE A 4 -6.75 -7.10 5.56
N HIS A 5 -7.64 -7.26 6.55
CA HIS A 5 -9.07 -6.99 6.34
C HIS A 5 -9.36 -5.50 6.06
N VAL A 6 -8.65 -4.60 6.76
CA VAL A 6 -8.81 -3.15 6.54
C VAL A 6 -8.32 -2.77 5.15
N LEU A 7 -7.13 -3.25 4.77
CA LEU A 7 -6.51 -2.95 3.49
C LEU A 7 -7.34 -3.49 2.32
N ASP A 8 -7.85 -4.73 2.41
CA ASP A 8 -8.75 -5.30 1.39
C ASP A 8 -10.01 -4.44 1.20
N ALA A 9 -10.64 -4.00 2.29
CA ALA A 9 -11.81 -3.16 2.22
C ALA A 9 -11.52 -1.79 1.58
N VAL A 10 -10.38 -1.18 1.91
CA VAL A 10 -9.96 0.11 1.34
C VAL A 10 -9.66 -0.03 -0.15
N LEU A 11 -8.89 -1.03 -0.57
CA LEU A 11 -8.46 -1.21 -1.95
C LEU A 11 -9.62 -1.47 -2.93
N LYS A 12 -10.78 -1.92 -2.46
CA LYS A 12 -11.99 -2.05 -3.30
C LYS A 12 -12.58 -0.71 -3.77
N LEU A 13 -12.26 0.38 -3.06
CA LEU A 13 -12.81 1.72 -3.31
C LEU A 13 -11.72 2.77 -3.57
N PHE A 14 -10.45 2.37 -3.44
CA PHE A 14 -9.31 3.28 -3.42
C PHE A 14 -8.33 2.85 -4.51
N PRO A 15 -8.40 3.45 -5.71
CA PRO A 15 -7.48 3.12 -6.77
C PRO A 15 -6.06 3.55 -6.42
N LEU A 16 -5.08 2.76 -6.84
CA LEU A 16 -3.68 3.01 -6.58
C LEU A 16 -3.07 3.96 -7.63
N ASP A 17 -2.12 4.79 -7.19
CA ASP A 17 -1.50 5.81 -8.04
C ASP A 17 -0.58 5.21 -9.11
N SER A 18 -1.01 5.23 -10.37
CA SER A 18 -0.22 4.76 -11.50
C SER A 18 0.86 5.75 -11.96
N PHE A 19 0.80 7.02 -11.56
CA PHE A 19 1.76 8.04 -12.00
C PHE A 19 3.06 8.02 -11.18
N ASP A 20 3.05 7.31 -10.05
CA ASP A 20 4.23 7.09 -9.23
C ASP A 20 4.86 5.73 -9.54
N GLN A 21 6.18 5.66 -9.33
CA GLN A 21 6.89 4.38 -9.36
C GLN A 21 6.37 3.43 -8.27
N PHE A 22 5.91 3.94 -7.14
CA PHE A 22 5.49 3.13 -5.99
C PHE A 22 4.06 3.47 -5.53
N GLN A 23 3.18 2.48 -5.63
CA GLN A 23 1.78 2.57 -5.18
C GLN A 23 1.66 2.49 -3.66
N ALA A 24 2.66 1.89 -2.99
CA ALA A 24 2.70 1.77 -1.55
C ALA A 24 4.10 1.93 -0.97
N THR A 25 4.18 2.13 0.34
CA THR A 25 5.42 2.19 1.11
C THR A 25 5.28 1.35 2.37
N VAL A 26 6.29 0.54 2.67
CA VAL A 26 6.42 -0.24 3.91
C VAL A 26 7.72 0.09 4.63
N MET A 27 7.78 -0.25 5.91
CA MET A 27 8.98 -0.07 6.73
C MET A 27 9.88 -1.30 6.64
N LYS A 28 11.18 -1.09 6.44
CA LYS A 28 12.22 -2.12 6.52
C LYS A 28 12.41 -2.60 7.95
N GLN A 29 12.82 -3.86 8.09
CA GLN A 29 13.31 -4.35 9.36
C GLN A 29 14.60 -3.63 9.78
N VAL A 30 14.72 -3.29 11.08
CA VAL A 30 15.90 -2.54 11.58
C VAL A 30 17.15 -3.41 11.63
N HIS A 31 17.00 -4.71 11.92
CA HIS A 31 18.10 -5.64 12.15
C HIS A 31 18.13 -6.83 11.16
N SER A 32 17.46 -6.68 10.02
CA SER A 32 17.43 -7.70 8.96
C SER A 32 17.48 -7.04 7.59
N SER A 33 18.16 -7.69 6.64
CA SER A 33 18.10 -7.33 5.22
C SER A 33 16.79 -7.77 4.56
N ASP A 34 16.09 -8.72 5.16
CA ASP A 34 14.86 -9.29 4.61
C ASP A 34 13.63 -8.49 5.03
N ASP A 35 12.62 -8.51 4.18
CA ASP A 35 11.30 -7.96 4.52
C ASP A 35 10.66 -8.72 5.68
N ALA A 36 9.81 -8.04 6.45
CA ALA A 36 8.95 -8.74 7.41
C ALA A 36 7.98 -9.67 6.67
N PRO A 37 7.61 -10.85 7.21
CA PRO A 37 6.74 -11.80 6.53
C PRO A 37 5.42 -11.18 6.01
N ILE A 38 4.85 -10.23 6.76
CA ILE A 38 3.60 -9.54 6.40
C ILE A 38 3.72 -8.70 5.11
N VAL A 39 4.91 -8.29 4.70
CA VAL A 39 5.12 -7.51 3.48
C VAL A 39 4.74 -8.33 2.24
N GLN A 40 4.94 -9.65 2.26
CA GLN A 40 4.54 -10.51 1.16
C GLN A 40 3.01 -10.55 1.02
N GLU A 41 2.28 -10.59 2.13
CA GLU A 41 0.81 -10.49 2.13
C GLU A 41 0.35 -9.15 1.54
N PHE A 42 0.97 -8.03 1.95
CA PHE A 42 0.68 -6.72 1.37
C PHE A 42 0.95 -6.67 -0.13
N GLN A 43 2.06 -7.26 -0.59
CA GLN A 43 2.39 -7.34 -2.00
C GLN A 43 1.34 -8.12 -2.80
N SER A 44 0.89 -9.27 -2.30
CA SER A 44 -0.16 -10.07 -2.93
C SER A 44 -1.48 -9.29 -3.02
N MET A 45 -1.87 -8.61 -1.95
CA MET A 45 -3.11 -7.83 -1.91
C MET A 45 -3.07 -6.63 -2.86
N LEU A 46 -1.97 -5.87 -2.87
CA LEU A 46 -1.79 -4.74 -3.77
C LEU A 46 -1.74 -5.17 -5.22
N ASN A 47 -1.05 -6.26 -5.55
CA ASN A 47 -1.02 -6.81 -6.90
C ASN A 47 -2.43 -7.20 -7.36
N HIS A 48 -3.16 -7.93 -6.51
CA HIS A 48 -4.52 -8.35 -6.82
C HIS A 48 -5.43 -7.14 -7.07
N ALA A 49 -5.44 -6.17 -6.16
CA ALA A 49 -6.25 -4.96 -6.32
C ALA A 49 -5.86 -4.15 -7.56
N TYR A 50 -4.56 -3.92 -7.78
CA TYR A 50 -4.11 -3.11 -8.90
C TYR A 50 -4.45 -3.75 -10.25
N GLN A 51 -4.43 -5.08 -10.32
CA GLN A 51 -4.75 -5.80 -11.56
C GLN A 51 -6.27 -5.98 -11.76
N THR A 52 -7.03 -6.23 -10.70
CA THR A 52 -8.45 -6.61 -10.81
C THR A 52 -9.42 -5.46 -10.56
N VAL A 53 -9.09 -4.54 -9.67
CA VAL A 53 -9.92 -3.36 -9.35
C VAL A 53 -9.52 -2.20 -10.26
N ASP A 54 -8.22 -1.91 -10.37
CA ASP A 54 -7.74 -0.78 -11.17
C ASP A 54 -7.55 -1.12 -12.65
N GLY A 55 -7.38 -2.41 -12.98
CA GLY A 55 -7.21 -2.88 -14.37
C GLY A 55 -5.78 -2.77 -14.91
N SER A 56 -4.78 -2.65 -14.04
CA SER A 56 -3.37 -2.58 -14.43
C SER A 56 -2.88 -3.90 -15.00
N SER A 57 -2.11 -3.84 -16.08
CA SER A 57 -1.38 -5.00 -16.62
C SER A 57 -0.09 -5.29 -15.86
N LYS A 58 0.35 -4.39 -14.98
CA LYS A 58 1.59 -4.48 -14.20
C LYS A 58 1.27 -4.74 -12.72
N PRO A 59 2.14 -5.48 -11.99
CA PRO A 59 2.02 -5.59 -10.54
C PRO A 59 2.24 -4.23 -9.87
N ALA A 60 1.69 -4.06 -8.67
CA ALA A 60 1.92 -2.87 -7.85
C ALA A 60 3.34 -2.90 -7.26
N SER A 61 3.96 -1.73 -7.14
CA SER A 61 5.31 -1.60 -6.58
C SER A 61 5.28 -1.01 -5.17
N ILE A 62 6.12 -1.56 -4.30
CA ILE A 62 6.22 -1.15 -2.89
C ILE A 62 7.60 -0.56 -2.62
N ALA A 63 7.65 0.71 -2.21
CA ALA A 63 8.84 1.32 -1.66
C ALA A 63 9.15 0.78 -0.26
N ARG A 64 10.43 0.60 0.05
CA ARG A 64 10.91 0.14 1.35
C ARG A 64 11.79 1.22 1.95
N VAL A 65 11.33 1.83 3.04
CA VAL A 65 12.06 2.90 3.74
C VAL A 65 12.45 2.45 5.14
N ASP A 66 13.47 3.07 5.72
CA ASP A 66 13.83 2.82 7.11
C ASP A 66 12.75 3.32 8.07
N ARG A 67 12.92 3.01 9.36
CA ARG A 67 11.96 3.36 10.41
C ARG A 67 11.67 4.85 10.49
N PHE A 68 12.69 5.69 10.42
CA PHE A 68 12.52 7.15 10.53
C PHE A 68 11.96 7.72 9.22
N GLY A 69 12.43 7.23 8.08
CA GLY A 69 11.84 7.56 6.77
C GLY A 69 10.35 7.25 6.70
N PHE A 70 9.91 6.11 7.27
CA PHE A 70 8.49 5.79 7.35
C PHE A 70 7.72 6.76 8.25
N TYR A 71 8.25 7.11 9.42
CA TYR A 71 7.61 8.06 10.33
C TYR A 71 7.50 9.48 9.75
N ASP A 72 8.52 9.92 9.02
CA ASP A 72 8.48 11.22 8.36
C ASP A 72 7.46 11.21 7.22
N ARG A 73 7.39 10.13 6.44
CA ARG A 73 6.35 9.97 5.43
C ARG A 73 4.95 9.87 6.03
N SER A 74 4.79 9.21 7.18
CA SER A 74 3.48 9.05 7.83
C SER A 74 2.92 10.37 8.38
N LYS A 75 3.77 11.37 8.65
CA LYS A 75 3.31 12.71 9.06
C LYS A 75 2.68 13.49 7.90
N THR A 76 2.99 13.12 6.66
CA THR A 76 2.50 13.83 5.45
C THR A 76 1.28 13.16 4.81
N VAL A 77 0.79 12.05 5.36
CA VAL A 77 -0.37 11.35 4.82
C VAL A 77 -1.66 12.10 5.16
N TYR A 78 -2.68 11.91 4.33
CA TYR A 78 -3.98 12.54 4.56
C TYR A 78 -4.69 11.99 5.81
N ALA A 79 -4.58 10.68 6.07
CA ALA A 79 -5.18 10.03 7.23
C ALA A 79 -4.39 8.79 7.66
N ILE A 80 -4.45 8.47 8.96
CA ILE A 80 -3.90 7.24 9.54
C ILE A 80 -5.06 6.42 10.09
N VAL A 81 -5.16 5.17 9.66
CA VAL A 81 -6.15 4.21 10.18
C VAL A 81 -5.43 3.27 11.15
N SER A 82 -5.76 3.37 12.44
CA SER A 82 -5.26 2.43 13.44
C SER A 82 -6.01 1.11 13.32
N THR A 83 -5.27 0.02 13.10
CA THR A 83 -5.82 -1.33 13.02
C THR A 83 -5.55 -2.10 14.32
N GLY A 84 -6.04 -3.33 14.43
CA GLY A 84 -5.70 -4.26 15.51
C GLY A 84 -4.61 -5.26 15.13
N GLU A 85 -3.77 -4.93 14.15
CA GLU A 85 -2.64 -5.76 13.74
C GLU A 85 -1.56 -5.81 14.83
N SER A 86 -1.19 -7.01 15.25
CA SER A 86 -0.20 -7.24 16.30
C SER A 86 1.16 -7.68 15.75
N ARG A 87 1.22 -8.10 14.47
CA ARG A 87 2.49 -8.46 13.82
C ARG A 87 3.35 -7.23 13.60
N LEU A 88 4.66 -7.38 13.83
CA LEU A 88 5.63 -6.31 13.62
C LEU A 88 5.68 -5.90 12.14
N TYR A 89 5.94 -4.62 11.89
CA TYR A 89 6.02 -4.03 10.55
C TYR A 89 4.71 -4.14 9.74
N GLY A 90 3.57 -4.33 10.40
CA GLY A 90 2.24 -4.33 9.78
C GLY A 90 1.69 -2.97 9.37
N ASN A 91 2.59 -2.00 9.18
CA ASN A 91 2.30 -0.65 8.72
C ASN A 91 2.57 -0.51 7.22
N ILE A 92 1.62 0.10 6.52
CA ILE A 92 1.66 0.35 5.08
C ILE A 92 1.07 1.73 4.79
N ILE A 93 1.68 2.47 3.88
CA ILE A 93 1.13 3.69 3.30
C ILE A 93 0.76 3.37 1.87
N ILE A 94 -0.47 3.69 1.44
CA ILE A 94 -0.93 3.55 0.05
C ILE A 94 -1.18 4.92 -0.56
N LYS A 95 -0.95 5.05 -1.87
CA LYS A 95 -1.08 6.31 -2.60
C LYS A 95 -2.30 6.27 -3.52
N LYS A 96 -3.17 7.28 -3.41
CA LYS A 96 -4.40 7.37 -4.20
C LYS A 96 -4.08 7.71 -5.65
N GLY A 97 -4.63 6.94 -6.58
CA GLY A 97 -4.63 7.24 -8.00
C GLY A 97 -5.77 8.15 -8.43
N VAL A 98 -5.96 8.21 -9.74
CA VAL A 98 -6.91 9.12 -10.40
C VAL A 98 -8.09 8.32 -10.94
N ILE A 99 -9.29 8.84 -10.76
CA ILE A 99 -10.52 8.34 -11.38
C ILE A 99 -10.96 9.38 -12.40
N ASP A 100 -11.26 8.96 -13.62
CA ASP A 100 -11.76 9.84 -14.67
C ASP A 100 -13.25 10.18 -14.51
N GLY A 101 -13.77 11.04 -15.39
CA GLY A 101 -15.18 11.46 -15.36
C GLY A 101 -16.18 10.32 -15.62
N THR A 102 -15.73 9.14 -16.04
CA THR A 102 -16.56 7.95 -16.26
C THR A 102 -16.55 6.99 -15.07
N GLY A 103 -15.77 7.30 -14.03
CA GLY A 103 -15.63 6.44 -12.85
C GLY A 103 -14.58 5.34 -12.99
N LYS A 104 -13.74 5.39 -14.04
CA LYS A 104 -12.68 4.41 -14.27
C LYS A 104 -11.33 4.91 -13.74
N THR A 105 -10.52 4.01 -13.19
CA THR A 105 -9.12 4.31 -12.83
C THR A 105 -8.31 4.70 -14.06
N VAL A 106 -7.58 5.81 -13.97
CA VAL A 106 -6.61 6.25 -14.97
C VAL A 106 -5.28 5.57 -14.71
N LEU A 107 -4.74 4.91 -15.74
CA LEU A 107 -3.48 4.18 -15.68
C LEU A 107 -2.48 4.73 -16.72
N VAL A 108 -1.19 4.69 -16.38
CA VAL A 108 -0.06 5.10 -17.25
C VAL A 108 1.05 4.05 -17.35
#